data_AF-A0A7I7Y1I3-F1
#
_entry.id   AF-A0A7I7Y1I3-F1
#
_cell.length_a   1.000
_cell.length_b   1.000
_cell.length_c   1.000
_cell.angle_alpha   90.00
_cell.angle_beta   90.00
_cell.angle_gamma   90.00
#
_symmetry.space_group_name_H-M   'P 1'
#
loop_
_entity.id
_entity.type
_entity.pdbx_description
1 polymer ?
#
loop_
_entity_poly.entity_id
_entity_poly.type
_entity_poly.pdbx_seq_one_letter_code
_entity_poly.pdbx_strand_id
1 'polypeptide(L)'
;MIDLGSVALALCIECTLAQLDADSADAALPCLDYPEPSGDEVTQMLRTADAAELLVGDTVRQFGGRHGGSWLPLLTQMGFTPVFGGQADIVVDNFGAVHDPDQRSAFRTLAEATAPGGVLLLQFDSVADLVRCGRWDSLSPNHFAYYSLNTLIRMLSDVGMSVVSVWRIDPVRGTTMAAAVHARYWPADAGVERMLADEHQLKITSTEGFTAGSVWAEANRVR
;
A
#
# COMPACT_ATOMS: atom_id res chain seq x y z
N MET A 1 24.17 3.76 -19.03
CA MET A 1 22.79 4.29 -18.86
C MET A 1 21.86 3.20 -19.32
N ILE A 2 21.08 2.64 -18.40
CA ILE A 2 19.93 1.81 -18.77
C ILE A 2 18.84 2.82 -19.11
N ASP A 3 18.39 2.82 -20.37
CA ASP A 3 17.19 3.53 -20.77
C ASP A 3 16.00 2.78 -20.17
N LEU A 4 15.35 3.36 -19.16
CA LEU A 4 14.19 2.77 -18.50
C LEU A 4 12.89 3.01 -19.28
N GLY A 5 12.95 3.71 -20.43
CA GLY A 5 11.78 4.15 -21.16
C GLY A 5 10.95 5.19 -20.38
N SER A 6 9.99 5.82 -21.06
CA SER A 6 8.95 6.62 -20.41
C SER A 6 8.00 5.70 -19.65
N VAL A 7 7.85 5.88 -18.33
CA VAL A 7 6.85 5.15 -17.53
C VAL A 7 5.57 5.98 -17.47
N ALA A 8 4.43 5.39 -17.80
CA ALA A 8 3.14 6.04 -17.76
C ALA A 8 2.24 5.45 -16.66
N LEU A 9 1.45 6.30 -16.01
CA LEU A 9 0.38 5.88 -15.12
C LEU A 9 -0.98 6.10 -15.80
N ALA A 10 -1.83 5.11 -15.76
CA ALA A 10 -3.25 5.24 -16.08
C ALA A 10 -4.03 5.42 -14.76
N LEU A 11 -4.95 6.39 -14.73
CA LEU A 11 -5.85 6.59 -13.60
C LEU A 11 -7.26 6.17 -13.99
N CYS A 12 -7.80 5.14 -13.33
CA CYS A 12 -9.20 4.78 -13.55
C CYS A 12 -10.13 5.83 -12.92
N ILE A 13 -10.92 6.55 -13.72
CA ILE A 13 -11.85 7.57 -13.22
C ILE A 13 -13.01 7.00 -12.40
N GLU A 14 -13.28 5.70 -12.53
CA GLU A 14 -14.34 5.05 -11.76
C GLU A 14 -13.84 4.63 -10.38
N CYS A 15 -12.73 3.87 -10.32
CA CYS A 15 -12.22 3.30 -9.06
C CYS A 15 -11.02 4.03 -8.45
N THR A 16 -10.54 5.08 -9.11
CA THR A 16 -9.43 5.95 -8.70
C THR A 16 -8.09 5.24 -8.52
N LEU A 17 -7.99 3.98 -8.96
CA LEU A 17 -6.74 3.23 -8.93
C LEU A 17 -5.79 3.77 -10.00
N ALA A 18 -4.58 4.13 -9.57
CA ALA A 18 -3.47 4.45 -10.45
C ALA A 18 -2.67 3.17 -10.71
N GLN A 19 -2.47 2.83 -11.98
CA GLN A 19 -1.71 1.66 -12.41
C GLN A 19 -0.69 2.04 -13.45
N LEU A 20 0.35 1.24 -13.59
CA LEU A 20 1.21 1.34 -14.77
C LEU A 20 0.39 1.11 -16.02
N ASP A 21 0.64 1.92 -17.05
CA ASP A 21 0.18 1.62 -18.40
C ASP A 21 0.75 0.27 -18.86
N ALA A 22 0.02 -0.46 -19.69
CA ALA A 22 0.39 -1.82 -20.09
C ALA A 22 1.78 -1.88 -20.76
N ASP A 23 2.13 -0.82 -21.50
CA ASP A 23 3.43 -0.68 -22.17
C ASP A 23 4.58 -0.32 -21.20
N SER A 24 4.27 0.05 -19.96
CA SER A 24 5.23 0.43 -18.92
C SER A 24 5.47 -0.66 -17.86
N ALA A 25 4.63 -1.70 -17.83
CA ALA A 25 4.69 -2.75 -16.84
C ALA A 25 5.57 -3.92 -17.32
N ASP A 26 6.60 -4.25 -16.55
CA ASP A 26 7.45 -5.42 -16.82
C ASP A 26 7.88 -6.10 -15.50
N ALA A 27 7.28 -7.26 -15.22
CA ALA A 27 7.60 -8.09 -14.07
C ALA A 27 8.99 -8.75 -14.14
N ALA A 28 9.60 -8.83 -15.33
CA ALA A 28 10.90 -9.45 -15.55
C ALA A 28 12.06 -8.47 -15.31
N LEU A 29 11.79 -7.16 -15.29
CA LEU A 29 12.81 -6.18 -14.93
C LEU A 29 13.18 -6.32 -13.44
N PRO A 30 14.48 -6.18 -13.10
CA PRO A 30 14.90 -6.16 -11.72
C PRO A 30 14.17 -5.02 -11.01
N CYS A 31 13.82 -5.24 -9.73
CA CYS A 31 13.49 -4.11 -8.88
C CYS A 31 14.67 -3.15 -8.91
N LEU A 32 14.39 -1.89 -9.26
CA LEU A 32 15.31 -0.81 -8.96
C LEU A 32 15.63 -0.92 -7.46
N ASP A 33 16.85 -0.53 -7.06
CA ASP A 33 17.30 -0.55 -5.67
C ASP A 33 16.41 0.37 -4.82
N TYR A 34 15.21 -0.10 -4.50
CA TYR A 34 14.30 0.56 -3.58
C TYR A 34 14.86 0.27 -2.19
N PRO A 35 15.27 1.29 -1.44
CA PRO A 35 15.83 1.05 -0.12
C PRO A 35 14.75 0.35 0.71
N GLU A 36 15.06 -0.85 1.18
CA GLU A 36 14.16 -1.55 2.10
C GLU A 36 13.86 -0.65 3.30
N PRO A 37 12.63 -0.70 3.86
CA PRO A 37 12.34 0.02 5.08
C PRO A 37 13.35 -0.39 6.13
N SER A 38 13.92 0.61 6.82
CA SER A 38 14.89 0.32 7.88
C SER A 38 14.24 -0.53 8.98
N GLY A 39 15.04 -1.30 9.72
CA GLY A 39 14.53 -2.05 10.88
C GLY A 39 13.82 -1.15 11.90
N ASP A 40 14.24 0.12 11.99
CA ASP A 40 13.60 1.16 12.80
C ASP A 40 12.20 1.53 12.29
N GLU A 41 12.01 1.65 10.97
CA GLU A 41 10.70 1.89 10.36
C GLU A 41 9.72 0.74 10.63
N VAL A 42 10.16 -0.51 10.44
CA VAL A 42 9.33 -1.69 10.76
C VAL A 42 8.97 -1.72 12.24
N THR A 43 9.94 -1.43 13.12
CA THR A 43 9.69 -1.33 14.56
C THR A 43 8.67 -0.23 14.89
N GLN A 44 8.75 0.92 14.24
CA GLN A 44 7.78 2.01 14.41
C GLN A 44 6.38 1.60 13.96
N MET A 45 6.25 0.93 12.81
CA MET A 45 4.98 0.39 12.32
C MET A 45 4.35 -0.57 13.32
N LEU A 46 5.11 -1.56 13.80
CA LEU A 46 4.62 -2.53 14.77
C LEU A 46 4.21 -1.87 16.10
N ARG A 47 5.00 -0.94 16.63
CA ARG A 47 4.63 -0.18 17.84
C ARG A 47 3.36 0.65 17.65
N THR A 48 3.16 1.20 16.46
CA THR A 48 1.97 2.00 16.15
C THR A 48 0.71 1.12 16.13
N ALA A 49 0.80 -0.05 15.50
CA ALA A 49 -0.29 -1.03 15.49
C ALA A 49 -0.59 -1.59 16.90
N ASP A 50 0.45 -1.86 17.69
CA ASP A 50 0.33 -2.34 19.07
C ASP A 50 -0.35 -1.31 19.98
N ALA A 51 0.07 -0.04 19.90
CA ALA A 51 -0.52 1.06 20.68
C ALA A 51 -1.98 1.34 20.30
N ALA A 52 -2.41 0.93 19.10
CA ALA A 52 -3.80 1.01 18.65
C ALA A 52 -4.61 -0.26 18.99
N GLU A 53 -4.02 -1.22 19.72
CA GLU A 53 -4.62 -2.51 20.09
C GLU A 53 -5.02 -3.37 18.87
N LEU A 54 -4.26 -3.25 17.77
CA LEU A 54 -4.52 -3.94 16.49
C LEU A 54 -3.59 -5.14 16.24
N LEU A 55 -2.65 -5.42 17.15
CA LEU A 55 -1.89 -6.66 17.16
C LEU A 55 -2.63 -7.70 18.02
N VAL A 56 -3.56 -8.42 17.40
CA VAL A 56 -4.47 -9.38 18.03
C VAL A 56 -4.07 -10.84 17.73
N GLY A 57 -4.48 -11.75 18.61
CA GLY A 57 -4.29 -13.20 18.44
C GLY A 57 -2.83 -13.63 18.55
N ASP A 58 -2.51 -14.77 17.95
CA ASP A 58 -1.23 -15.46 18.16
C ASP A 58 -0.49 -15.80 16.85
N THR A 59 -1.15 -15.70 15.69
CA THR A 59 -0.59 -16.14 14.41
C THR A 59 -0.34 -14.99 13.46
N VAL A 60 0.76 -15.06 12.70
CA VAL A 60 1.11 -14.08 11.67
C VAL A 60 1.34 -14.75 10.32
N ARG A 61 0.82 -14.15 9.26
CA ARG A 61 1.16 -14.49 7.87
C ARG A 61 1.62 -13.24 7.12
N GLN A 62 2.74 -13.33 6.42
CA GLN A 62 3.30 -12.21 5.66
C GLN A 62 3.21 -12.46 4.15
N PHE A 63 2.77 -11.44 3.42
CA PHE A 63 2.86 -11.28 1.98
C PHE A 63 3.84 -10.14 1.71
N GLY A 64 5.08 -10.50 1.38
CA GLY A 64 6.13 -9.52 1.15
C GLY A 64 6.49 -9.35 -0.31
N GLY A 65 6.76 -8.11 -0.71
CA GLY A 65 7.40 -7.78 -1.96
C GLY A 65 8.91 -8.04 -1.95
N ARG A 66 9.57 -7.67 -3.04
CA ARG A 66 11.03 -7.85 -3.20
C ARG A 66 11.86 -6.82 -2.42
N HIS A 67 11.22 -5.81 -1.83
CA HIS A 67 11.87 -4.64 -1.21
C HIS A 67 11.26 -4.22 0.15
N GLY A 68 10.32 -4.99 0.70
CA GLY A 68 9.71 -4.68 2.01
C GLY A 68 10.43 -5.28 3.22
N GLY A 69 11.46 -6.10 3.01
CA GLY A 69 12.08 -6.92 4.05
C GLY A 69 11.11 -7.96 4.68
N SER A 70 11.52 -8.59 5.77
CA SER A 70 10.64 -9.47 6.56
C SER A 70 10.32 -8.87 7.92
N TRP A 71 9.03 -8.82 8.24
CA TRP A 71 8.51 -8.41 9.56
C TRP A 71 8.42 -9.60 10.52
N LEU A 72 8.47 -10.84 10.01
CA LEU A 72 8.34 -12.06 10.80
C LEU A 72 9.34 -12.17 11.97
N PRO A 73 10.63 -11.80 11.85
CA PRO A 73 11.54 -11.88 12.99
C PRO A 73 11.13 -11.00 14.17
N LEU A 74 10.63 -9.79 13.91
CA LEU A 74 10.16 -8.87 14.94
C LEU A 74 8.83 -9.33 15.54
N LEU A 75 7.88 -9.77 14.71
CA LEU A 75 6.60 -10.30 15.18
C LEU A 75 6.79 -11.58 16.01
N THR A 76 7.77 -12.43 15.67
CA THR A 76 8.13 -13.61 16.47
C THR A 76 8.68 -13.21 17.84
N GLN A 77 9.49 -12.15 17.92
CA GLN A 77 9.97 -11.60 19.20
C GLN A 77 8.84 -11.03 20.06
N MET A 78 7.76 -10.57 19.42
CA MET A 78 6.52 -10.13 20.09
C MET A 78 5.60 -11.28 20.50
N GLY A 79 5.94 -12.53 20.17
CA GLY A 79 5.20 -13.73 20.57
C GLY A 79 4.31 -14.35 19.49
N PHE A 80 4.24 -13.76 18.29
CA PHE A 80 3.45 -14.32 17.19
C PHE A 80 4.12 -15.56 16.58
N THR A 81 3.31 -16.52 16.16
CA THR A 81 3.73 -17.72 15.45
C THR A 81 3.54 -17.54 13.94
N PRO A 82 4.61 -17.56 13.12
CA PRO A 82 4.49 -17.52 11.67
C PRO A 82 3.74 -18.73 11.11
N VAL A 83 2.77 -18.49 10.25
CA VAL A 83 2.05 -19.52 9.48
C VAL A 83 2.23 -19.29 7.97
N PHE A 84 2.34 -20.37 7.20
CA PHE A 84 2.66 -20.33 5.77
C PHE A 84 1.49 -20.68 4.85
N GLY A 85 0.29 -20.86 5.42
CA GLY A 85 -0.93 -21.18 4.70
C GLY A 85 -2.15 -21.05 5.60
N GLY A 86 -3.34 -21.03 5.00
CA GLY A 86 -4.58 -20.78 5.73
C GLY A 86 -4.71 -19.34 6.24
N GLN A 87 -5.53 -19.17 7.27
CA GLN A 87 -5.81 -17.86 7.87
C GLN A 87 -4.86 -17.56 9.02
N ALA A 88 -4.61 -16.28 9.28
CA ALA A 88 -3.84 -15.80 10.43
C ALA A 88 -4.56 -14.65 11.14
N ASP A 89 -4.25 -14.46 12.43
CA ASP A 89 -4.78 -13.36 13.23
C ASP A 89 -4.21 -12.01 12.77
N ILE A 90 -2.93 -11.99 12.39
CA ILE A 90 -2.28 -10.86 11.74
C ILE A 90 -1.85 -11.26 10.33
N VAL A 91 -2.33 -10.52 9.33
CA VAL A 91 -1.79 -10.58 7.98
C VAL A 91 -1.02 -9.30 7.71
N VAL A 92 0.22 -9.43 7.25
CA VAL A 92 1.04 -8.29 6.81
C VAL A 92 1.17 -8.34 5.31
N ASP A 93 0.75 -7.28 4.60
CA ASP A 93 1.19 -7.00 3.24
C ASP A 93 2.23 -5.88 3.30
N ASN A 94 3.50 -6.20 3.04
CA ASN A 94 4.57 -5.21 3.03
C ASN A 94 5.11 -5.03 1.61
N PHE A 95 4.37 -4.23 0.84
CA PHE A 95 4.54 -4.06 -0.60
C PHE A 95 4.37 -5.37 -1.40
N GLY A 96 3.57 -6.31 -0.91
CA GLY A 96 3.29 -7.56 -1.62
C GLY A 96 2.34 -7.32 -2.78
N ALA A 97 1.17 -6.77 -2.48
CA ALA A 97 0.07 -6.59 -3.42
C ALA A 97 0.42 -5.69 -4.62
N VAL A 98 1.31 -4.71 -4.45
CA VAL A 98 1.71 -3.80 -5.54
C VAL A 98 2.40 -4.52 -6.70
N HIS A 99 2.95 -5.72 -6.48
CA HIS A 99 3.62 -6.52 -7.51
C HIS A 99 2.67 -7.48 -8.26
N ASP A 100 1.41 -7.59 -7.86
CA ASP A 100 0.44 -8.45 -8.53
C ASP A 100 -0.28 -7.68 -9.65
N PRO A 101 -0.24 -8.14 -10.91
CA PRO A 101 -1.01 -7.48 -11.98
C PRO A 101 -2.53 -7.58 -11.77
N ASP A 102 -3.03 -8.62 -11.10
CA ASP A 102 -4.43 -8.79 -10.72
C ASP A 102 -4.68 -8.30 -9.29
N GLN A 103 -4.78 -6.98 -9.17
CA GLN A 103 -5.06 -6.28 -7.92
C GLN A 103 -6.33 -6.76 -7.22
N ARG A 104 -7.36 -7.18 -7.98
CA ARG A 104 -8.59 -7.71 -7.38
C ARG A 104 -8.33 -9.07 -6.73
N SER A 105 -7.60 -9.95 -7.41
CA SER A 105 -7.24 -11.26 -6.86
C SER A 105 -6.28 -11.15 -5.67
N ALA A 106 -5.34 -10.20 -5.71
CA ALA A 106 -4.43 -9.92 -4.61
C ALA A 106 -5.17 -9.54 -3.33
N PHE A 107 -6.10 -8.56 -3.40
CA PHE A 107 -6.86 -8.14 -2.23
C PHE A 107 -7.83 -9.22 -1.71
N ARG A 108 -8.40 -10.04 -2.61
CA ARG A 108 -9.19 -11.21 -2.19
C ARG A 108 -8.32 -12.20 -1.41
N THR A 109 -7.10 -12.45 -1.88
CA THR A 109 -6.15 -13.35 -1.21
C THR A 109 -5.76 -12.83 0.18
N LEU A 110 -5.51 -11.52 0.32
CA LEU A 110 -5.23 -10.88 1.61
C LEU A 110 -6.42 -11.01 2.58
N ALA A 111 -7.64 -10.77 2.10
CA ALA A 111 -8.84 -10.90 2.90
C ALA A 111 -9.09 -12.34 3.34
N GLU A 112 -8.97 -13.31 2.44
CA GLU A 112 -9.12 -14.74 2.74
C GLU A 112 -8.05 -15.24 3.72
N ALA A 113 -6.83 -14.71 3.63
CA ALA A 113 -5.74 -15.03 4.57
C ALA A 113 -5.94 -14.39 5.95
N THR A 114 -6.77 -13.36 6.07
CA THR A 114 -7.05 -12.71 7.36
C THR A 114 -8.19 -13.44 8.06
N ALA A 115 -7.97 -13.92 9.28
CA ALA A 115 -9.00 -14.58 10.07
C ALA A 115 -10.20 -13.63 10.32
N PRO A 116 -11.43 -14.14 10.54
CA PRO A 116 -12.61 -13.28 10.73
C PRO A 116 -12.50 -12.23 11.85
N GLY A 117 -11.69 -12.49 12.89
CA GLY A 117 -11.37 -11.55 13.97
C GLY A 117 -9.96 -10.95 13.88
N GLY A 118 -9.27 -11.18 12.77
CA GLY A 118 -7.90 -10.74 12.53
C GLY A 118 -7.79 -9.36 11.89
N VAL A 119 -6.55 -8.89 11.76
CA VAL A 119 -6.18 -7.59 11.21
C VAL A 119 -5.23 -7.77 10.03
N LEU A 120 -5.54 -7.08 8.94
CA LEU A 120 -4.63 -6.86 7.82
C LEU A 120 -3.85 -5.55 8.05
N LEU A 121 -2.54 -5.62 8.14
CA LEU A 121 -1.63 -4.48 8.10
C LEU A 121 -1.04 -4.36 6.70
N LEU A 122 -1.34 -3.27 6.01
CA LEU A 122 -0.91 -3.03 4.63
C LEU A 122 0.03 -1.83 4.58
N GLN A 123 1.29 -2.07 4.22
CA GLN A 123 2.31 -1.05 3.96
C GLN A 123 2.32 -0.73 2.47
N PHE A 124 2.25 0.57 2.15
CA PHE A 124 2.27 1.07 0.79
C PHE A 124 2.85 2.48 0.72
N ASP A 125 3.28 2.87 -0.47
CA ASP A 125 3.66 4.25 -0.76
C ASP A 125 2.43 5.00 -1.27
N SER A 126 2.04 6.02 -0.52
CA SER A 126 0.85 6.81 -0.85
C SER A 126 1.07 7.57 -2.16
N VAL A 127 0.19 7.35 -3.14
CA VAL A 127 0.21 8.11 -4.39
C VAL A 127 -0.01 9.61 -4.16
N ALA A 128 -0.71 9.97 -3.08
CA ALA A 128 -0.85 11.37 -2.67
C ALA A 128 0.48 11.99 -2.24
N ASP A 129 1.34 11.21 -1.59
CA ASP A 129 2.67 11.66 -1.16
C ASP A 129 3.65 11.67 -2.35
N LEU A 130 3.51 10.75 -3.31
CA LEU A 130 4.24 10.81 -4.60
C LEU A 130 3.91 12.11 -5.35
N VAL A 131 2.63 12.44 -5.48
CA VAL A 131 2.16 13.67 -6.15
C VAL A 131 2.63 14.91 -5.39
N ARG A 132 2.43 14.96 -4.07
CA ARG A 132 2.81 16.13 -3.24
C ARG A 132 4.30 16.43 -3.33
N CYS A 133 5.14 15.39 -3.32
CA CYS A 133 6.59 15.53 -3.29
C CYS A 133 7.23 15.50 -4.69
N GLY A 134 6.44 15.29 -5.77
CA GLY A 134 6.94 15.23 -7.14
C GLY A 134 7.87 14.05 -7.42
N ARG A 135 7.71 12.92 -6.73
CA ARG A 135 8.64 11.77 -6.73
C ARG A 135 8.35 10.77 -7.84
N TRP A 136 8.22 11.27 -9.06
CA TRP A 136 7.91 10.46 -10.24
C TRP A 136 9.05 9.52 -10.65
N ASP A 137 10.26 9.76 -10.14
CA ASP A 137 11.42 8.89 -10.25
C ASP A 137 11.31 7.62 -9.39
N SER A 138 10.37 7.59 -8.44
CA SER A 138 10.10 6.41 -7.61
C SER A 138 9.15 5.40 -8.28
N LEU A 139 8.65 5.69 -9.48
CA LEU A 139 7.86 4.72 -10.23
C LEU A 139 8.73 3.54 -10.66
N SER A 140 8.28 2.35 -10.31
CA SER A 140 8.95 1.10 -10.65
C SER A 140 8.14 0.34 -11.69
N PRO A 141 8.74 -0.21 -12.77
CA PRO A 141 8.03 -0.98 -13.79
C PRO A 141 7.45 -2.31 -13.27
N ASN A 142 7.82 -2.73 -12.06
CA ASN A 142 7.28 -3.91 -11.38
C ASN A 142 6.24 -3.58 -10.30
N HIS A 143 5.88 -2.31 -10.10
CA HIS A 143 4.75 -1.91 -9.25
C HIS A 143 3.53 -1.67 -10.14
N PHE A 144 2.64 -2.65 -10.23
CA PHE A 144 1.45 -2.61 -11.08
C PHE A 144 0.37 -1.64 -10.57
N ALA A 145 0.46 -1.21 -9.33
CA ALA A 145 -0.52 -0.33 -8.69
C ALA A 145 0.11 0.64 -7.70
N TYR A 146 -0.45 1.85 -7.65
CA TYR A 146 -0.11 2.90 -6.69
C TYR A 146 -1.38 3.33 -5.98
N TYR A 147 -1.37 3.26 -4.65
CA TYR A 147 -2.59 3.38 -3.87
C TYR A 147 -2.75 4.78 -3.27
N SER A 148 -3.96 5.33 -3.42
CA SER A 148 -4.51 6.30 -2.48
C SER A 148 -5.30 5.56 -1.40
N LEU A 149 -5.51 6.20 -0.25
CA LEU A 149 -6.40 5.70 0.78
C LEU A 149 -7.84 5.55 0.25
N ASN A 150 -8.32 6.50 -0.56
CA ASN A 150 -9.62 6.38 -1.21
C ASN A 150 -9.76 5.06 -2.02
N THR A 151 -8.74 4.73 -2.81
CA THR A 151 -8.71 3.49 -3.59
C THR A 151 -8.62 2.25 -2.70
N LEU A 152 -7.78 2.27 -1.65
CA LEU A 152 -7.69 1.15 -0.70
C LEU A 152 -9.01 0.87 -0.01
N ILE A 153 -9.71 1.89 0.47
CA ILE A 153 -11.02 1.74 1.11
C ILE A 153 -11.99 1.02 0.18
N ARG A 154 -12.03 1.40 -1.10
CA ARG A 154 -12.89 0.74 -2.09
C ARG A 154 -12.48 -0.70 -2.34
N MET A 155 -11.20 -0.96 -2.59
CA MET A 155 -10.71 -2.31 -2.89
C MET A 155 -10.92 -3.27 -1.71
N LEU A 156 -10.71 -2.79 -0.48
CA LEU A 156 -10.98 -3.56 0.74
C LEU A 156 -12.49 -3.79 0.94
N SER A 157 -13.32 -2.79 0.67
CA SER A 157 -14.78 -2.94 0.75
C SER A 157 -15.31 -3.98 -0.23
N ASP A 158 -14.72 -4.09 -1.43
CA ASP A 158 -15.10 -5.09 -2.44
C ASP A 158 -14.84 -6.54 -1.97
N VAL A 159 -13.94 -6.73 -1.00
CA VAL A 159 -13.60 -8.03 -0.40
C VAL A 159 -14.11 -8.18 1.04
N GLY A 160 -15.03 -7.31 1.47
CA GLY A 160 -15.70 -7.40 2.77
C GLY A 160 -14.89 -6.87 3.96
N MET A 161 -13.84 -6.10 3.70
CA MET A 161 -13.00 -5.49 4.72
C MET A 161 -13.18 -3.97 4.79
N SER A 162 -12.90 -3.38 5.95
CA SER A 162 -12.91 -1.94 6.17
C SER A 162 -11.58 -1.48 6.76
N VAL A 163 -11.05 -0.35 6.26
CA VAL A 163 -9.91 0.32 6.89
C VAL A 163 -10.36 0.89 8.24
N VAL A 164 -9.63 0.56 9.29
CA VAL A 164 -9.93 1.03 10.66
C VAL A 164 -9.05 2.21 11.06
N SER A 165 -7.81 2.21 10.59
CA SER A 165 -6.81 3.23 10.91
C SER A 165 -5.76 3.33 9.81
N VAL A 166 -5.12 4.50 9.71
CA VAL A 166 -4.02 4.75 8.77
C VAL A 166 -2.99 5.70 9.38
N TRP A 167 -1.71 5.44 9.11
CA TRP A 167 -0.59 6.22 9.62
C TRP A 167 0.44 6.48 8.52
N ARG A 168 0.85 7.74 8.37
CA ARG A 168 2.04 8.09 7.59
C ARG A 168 3.25 7.87 8.49
N ILE A 169 4.06 6.87 8.16
CA ILE A 169 5.23 6.46 8.93
C ILE A 169 6.42 7.34 8.59
N ASP A 170 6.67 7.51 7.30
CA ASP A 170 7.66 8.44 6.76
C ASP A 170 7.03 9.27 5.65
N PRO A 171 6.53 10.49 5.94
CA PRO A 171 5.92 11.37 4.93
C PRO A 171 6.88 11.84 3.84
N VAL A 172 8.20 11.82 4.08
CA VAL A 172 9.21 12.20 3.08
C VAL A 172 9.37 11.07 2.09
N ARG A 173 9.39 9.82 2.57
CA ARG A 173 9.39 8.62 1.72
C ARG A 173 8.00 8.18 1.25
N GLY A 174 6.92 8.73 1.80
CA GLY A 174 5.53 8.37 1.49
C GLY A 174 5.09 7.04 2.09
N THR A 175 5.92 6.43 2.94
CA THR A 175 5.63 5.15 3.59
C THR A 175 4.42 5.30 4.49
N THR A 176 3.34 4.60 4.13
CA THR A 176 2.07 4.59 4.84
C THR A 176 1.73 3.17 5.28
N MET A 177 1.13 3.03 6.46
CA MET A 177 0.56 1.78 6.93
C MET A 177 -0.94 1.98 7.15
N ALA A 178 -1.77 1.10 6.60
CA ALA A 178 -3.19 1.01 6.91
C ALA A 178 -3.47 -0.29 7.67
N ALA A 179 -4.41 -0.25 8.61
CA ALA A 179 -4.98 -1.42 9.24
C ALA A 179 -6.41 -1.64 8.73
N ALA A 180 -6.77 -2.88 8.44
CA ALA A 180 -8.11 -3.25 7.99
C ALA A 180 -8.61 -4.51 8.68
N VAL A 181 -9.93 -4.61 8.84
CA VAL A 181 -10.61 -5.74 9.49
C VAL A 181 -11.78 -6.23 8.65
N HIS A 182 -12.22 -7.46 8.89
CA HIS A 182 -13.48 -7.98 8.33
C HIS A 182 -14.68 -7.25 8.92
N ALA A 183 -15.18 -6.26 8.20
CA ALA A 183 -16.37 -5.51 8.55
C ALA A 183 -16.96 -4.87 7.30
N ARG A 184 -18.29 -4.89 7.19
CA ARG A 184 -19.02 -4.20 6.11
C ARG A 184 -18.96 -2.67 6.25
N TYR A 185 -18.82 -2.18 7.48
CA TYR A 185 -18.68 -0.78 7.79
C TYR A 185 -17.86 -0.63 9.06
N TRP A 186 -16.93 0.31 9.06
CA TRP A 186 -16.18 0.73 10.23
C TRP A 186 -16.14 2.26 10.27
N PRO A 187 -16.37 2.90 11.44
CA PRO A 187 -16.22 4.35 11.56
C PRO A 187 -14.77 4.76 11.26
N ALA A 188 -14.59 5.73 10.36
CA ALA A 188 -13.27 6.31 10.11
C ALA A 188 -12.71 6.90 11.41
N ASP A 189 -11.45 6.59 11.73
CA ASP A 189 -10.74 7.31 12.78
C ASP A 189 -10.23 8.67 12.28
N ALA A 190 -9.70 9.47 13.20
CA ALA A 190 -9.19 10.79 12.87
C ALA A 190 -7.99 10.74 11.88
N GLY A 191 -7.25 9.63 11.81
CA GLY A 191 -6.17 9.42 10.84
C GLY A 191 -6.72 9.25 9.43
N VAL A 192 -7.73 8.40 9.28
CA VAL A 192 -8.45 8.16 8.03
C VAL A 192 -9.09 9.45 7.53
N GLU A 193 -9.82 10.16 8.40
CA GLU A 193 -10.46 11.44 8.04
C GLU A 193 -9.45 12.48 7.55
N ARG A 194 -8.32 12.64 8.25
CA ARG A 194 -7.26 13.58 7.84
C ARG A 194 -6.65 13.20 6.50
N MET A 195 -6.31 11.93 6.28
CA MET A 195 -5.67 11.51 5.05
C MET A 195 -6.63 11.63 3.85
N LEU A 196 -7.91 11.32 4.02
CA LEU A 196 -8.93 11.56 2.97
C LEU A 196 -9.12 13.05 2.67
N ALA A 197 -9.11 13.91 3.69
CA ALA A 197 -9.19 15.36 3.48
C ALA A 197 -7.98 15.88 2.70
N ASP A 198 -6.78 15.38 2.99
CA ASP A 198 -5.56 15.71 2.24
C ASP A 198 -5.63 15.24 0.79
N GLU A 199 -6.09 14.00 0.55
CA GLU A 199 -6.27 13.45 -0.80
C GLU A 199 -7.28 14.24 -1.63
N HIS A 200 -8.36 14.69 -0.99
CA HIS A 200 -9.35 15.55 -1.61
C HIS A 200 -8.76 16.91 -2.01
N GLN A 201 -7.98 17.55 -1.12
CA GLN A 201 -7.30 18.81 -1.43
C GLN A 201 -6.30 18.67 -2.58
N LEU A 202 -5.59 17.55 -2.63
CA LEU A 202 -4.66 17.21 -3.70
C LEU A 202 -5.33 16.71 -4.98
N LYS A 203 -6.65 16.51 -4.97
CA LYS A 203 -7.43 16.01 -6.12
C LYS A 203 -6.95 14.67 -6.66
N ILE A 204 -6.50 13.77 -5.78
CA ILE A 204 -5.88 12.46 -6.10
C ILE A 204 -6.87 11.49 -6.77
N THR A 205 -8.17 11.76 -6.70
CA THR A 205 -9.20 10.97 -7.39
C THR A 205 -9.47 11.44 -8.82
N SER A 206 -8.70 12.40 -9.33
CA SER A 206 -8.84 12.96 -10.68
C SER A 206 -7.47 13.22 -11.31
N THR A 207 -7.43 13.33 -12.64
CA THR A 207 -6.20 13.66 -13.36
C THR A 207 -5.65 15.06 -13.04
N GLU A 208 -6.46 15.96 -12.48
CA GLU A 208 -6.03 17.29 -12.06
C GLU A 208 -4.93 17.23 -10.98
N GLY A 209 -5.05 16.28 -10.03
CA GLY A 209 -4.04 16.11 -8.97
C GLY A 209 -2.69 15.69 -9.52
N PHE A 210 -2.68 14.84 -10.55
CA PHE A 210 -1.46 14.32 -11.15
C PHE A 210 -0.79 15.28 -12.15
N THR A 211 -1.56 16.22 -12.73
CA THR A 211 -1.07 17.20 -13.71
C THR A 211 -0.64 18.52 -13.08
N ALA A 212 -1.16 18.89 -11.91
CA ALA A 212 -0.74 20.11 -11.20
C ALA A 212 0.68 20.03 -10.60
N GLY A 213 1.20 18.82 -10.34
CA GLY A 213 2.53 18.58 -9.78
C GLY A 213 3.68 18.50 -10.80
N SER A 214 3.42 18.78 -12.08
CA SER A 214 4.34 18.39 -13.14
C SER A 214 5.09 19.55 -13.81
N VAL A 215 6.31 19.80 -13.33
CA VAL A 215 7.39 20.33 -14.19
C VAL A 215 8.20 19.15 -14.82
N TRP A 216 7.78 17.89 -14.59
CA TRP A 216 8.42 16.66 -15.08
C TRP A 216 7.50 15.70 -15.89
N ALA A 217 6.24 16.04 -16.18
CA ALA A 217 5.29 15.15 -16.89
C ALA A 217 5.46 15.08 -18.41
N GLU A 218 6.48 15.70 -19.00
CA GLU A 218 6.77 15.51 -20.43
C GLU A 218 7.41 14.15 -20.71
N ALA A 219 8.10 13.56 -19.74
CA ALA A 219 8.69 12.22 -19.85
C ALA A 219 7.75 11.09 -19.40
N ASN A 220 6.88 11.34 -18.42
CA ASN A 220 5.94 10.35 -17.86
C ASN A 220 4.50 10.86 -18.03
N ARG A 221 3.73 10.25 -18.94
CA ARG A 221 2.36 10.69 -19.25
C ARG A 221 1.36 10.03 -18.31
N VAL A 222 0.43 10.82 -17.78
CA VAL A 222 -0.81 10.30 -17.20
C VAL A 222 -1.87 10.28 -18.29
N ARG A 223 -2.45 9.11 -18.57
CA ARG A 223 -3.49 8.92 -19.59
C ARG A 223 -4.84 8.62 -18.95
#